data_AF-A0A497GHJ7-F1
#
_entry.id   AF-A0A497GHJ7-F1
#
_cell.length_a   1.000
_cell.length_b   1.000
_cell.length_c   1.000
_cell.angle_alpha   90.00
_cell.angle_beta   90.00
_cell.angle_gamma   90.00
#
_symmetry.space_group_name_H-M   'P 1'
#
loop_
_entity.id
_entity.type
_entity.pdbx_description
1 polymer ?
#
loop_
_entity_poly.entity_id
_entity_poly.type
_entity_poly.pdbx_seq_one_letter_code
_entity_poly.pdbx_strand_id
1 'polypeptide(L)'
;IVKDYLDTGYPVISGYSNWDFTHNWLNITKKDLRRTYVAFADQYGFIKPIDTILTKEYPFMKVFFVGLPFTLIRRDVVEKIPFRPYKYITDMALGIYARRGIMFDLAFAIDCANAGIPIYVDLRLFCIHYGNTRSLINLKKLDKSIDYIRAKRSLKEVLG
;
A
#
# COMPACT_ATOMS: atom_id res chain seq x y z
N ILE A 1 -9.90 4.97 -10.38
CA ILE A 1 -8.96 5.67 -9.47
C ILE A 1 -8.54 7.06 -9.93
N VAL A 2 -8.03 7.27 -11.15
CA VAL A 2 -7.59 8.61 -11.59
C VAL A 2 -8.76 9.59 -11.69
N LYS A 3 -9.86 9.18 -12.33
CA LYS A 3 -11.11 9.97 -12.35
C LYS A 3 -11.63 10.25 -10.94
N ASP A 4 -11.62 9.25 -10.06
CA ASP A 4 -12.08 9.40 -8.67
C ASP A 4 -11.22 10.38 -7.88
N TYR A 5 -9.90 10.40 -8.14
CA TYR A 5 -9.02 11.41 -7.58
C TYR A 5 -9.37 12.81 -8.09
N LEU A 6 -9.67 12.97 -9.39
CA LEU A 6 -10.10 14.27 -9.93
C LEU A 6 -11.42 14.74 -9.31
N ASP A 7 -12.34 13.82 -9.03
CA ASP A 7 -13.66 14.13 -8.46
C ASP A 7 -13.60 14.40 -6.93
N THR A 8 -12.73 13.70 -6.20
CA THR A 8 -12.69 13.76 -4.71
C THR A 8 -11.58 14.64 -4.14
N GLY A 9 -10.46 14.80 -4.86
CA GLY A 9 -9.27 15.49 -4.35
C GLY A 9 -8.59 14.79 -3.17
N TYR A 10 -8.91 13.51 -2.89
CA TYR A 10 -8.33 12.79 -1.75
C TYR A 10 -6.81 12.68 -1.86
N PRO A 11 -6.05 12.94 -0.76
CA PRO A 11 -4.60 13.01 -0.81
C PRO A 11 -3.95 11.64 -1.05
N VAL A 12 -4.58 10.56 -0.57
CA VAL A 12 -4.19 9.18 -0.84
C VAL A 12 -5.44 8.36 -1.09
N ILE A 13 -5.51 7.71 -2.24
CA ILE A 13 -6.58 6.77 -2.62
C ILE A 13 -5.94 5.48 -3.12
N SER A 14 -6.44 4.35 -2.64
CA SER A 14 -5.90 3.04 -2.98
C SER A 14 -7.01 2.05 -3.31
N GLY A 15 -6.69 1.03 -4.09
CA GLY A 15 -7.46 -0.21 -4.02
C GLY A 15 -7.17 -0.97 -2.73
N TYR A 16 -7.76 -2.14 -2.64
CA TYR A 16 -7.48 -3.12 -1.60
C TYR A 16 -7.37 -4.51 -2.21
N SER A 17 -6.79 -5.42 -1.44
CA SER A 17 -6.53 -6.77 -1.90
C SER A 17 -6.79 -7.82 -0.84
N ASN A 18 -7.04 -9.03 -1.31
CA ASN A 18 -6.94 -10.25 -0.53
C ASN A 18 -5.91 -11.17 -1.18
N TRP A 19 -5.31 -12.07 -0.40
CA TRP A 19 -4.42 -13.10 -0.89
C TRP A 19 -5.15 -14.15 -1.72
N ASP A 20 -6.28 -14.64 -1.21
CA ASP A 20 -7.17 -15.57 -1.88
C ASP A 20 -8.58 -15.47 -1.26
N PHE A 21 -9.51 -16.33 -1.70
CA PHE A 21 -10.87 -16.37 -1.17
C PHE A 21 -11.03 -17.20 0.12
N THR A 22 -9.98 -17.87 0.59
CA THR A 22 -9.99 -18.67 1.82
C THR A 22 -9.58 -17.86 3.04
N HIS A 23 -8.79 -16.80 2.84
CA HIS A 23 -8.41 -15.87 3.90
C HIS A 23 -9.51 -14.85 4.18
N ASN A 24 -9.98 -14.82 5.42
CA ASN A 24 -11.07 -13.94 5.85
C ASN A 24 -10.56 -12.57 6.33
N TRP A 25 -9.56 -12.00 5.66
CA TRP A 25 -9.00 -10.69 5.97
C TRP A 25 -8.52 -9.98 4.71
N LEU A 26 -8.73 -8.67 4.67
CA LEU A 26 -8.29 -7.78 3.61
C LEU A 26 -7.02 -7.04 4.05
N ASN A 27 -6.20 -6.58 3.11
CA ASN A 27 -4.97 -5.83 3.42
C ASN A 27 -5.20 -4.38 3.92
N ILE A 28 -6.29 -4.13 4.65
CA ILE A 28 -6.72 -2.81 5.14
C ILE A 28 -7.13 -2.88 6.59
N THR A 29 -6.86 -1.81 7.35
CA THR A 29 -7.31 -1.70 8.74
C THR A 29 -7.64 -0.26 9.12
N LYS A 30 -8.66 -0.10 9.98
CA LYS A 30 -8.99 1.18 10.63
C LYS A 30 -8.27 1.36 11.97
N LYS A 31 -7.65 0.30 12.50
CA LYS A 31 -6.93 0.32 13.76
C LYS A 31 -5.71 1.25 13.64
N ASP A 32 -5.58 2.18 14.57
CA ASP A 32 -4.38 3.01 14.68
C ASP A 32 -3.20 2.19 15.21
N LEU A 33 -2.13 2.09 14.40
CA LEU A 33 -0.94 1.31 14.73
C LEU A 33 0.25 2.15 15.18
N ARG A 34 0.11 3.48 15.34
CA ARG A 34 1.23 4.37 15.73
C ARG A 34 1.91 3.97 17.05
N ARG A 35 1.16 3.35 17.96
CA ARG A 35 1.64 2.89 19.28
C ARG A 35 1.77 1.37 19.37
N THR A 36 1.68 0.66 18.25
CA THR A 36 1.78 -0.80 18.20
C THR A 36 3.11 -1.20 17.58
N TYR A 37 3.86 -2.06 18.27
CA TYR A 37 5.01 -2.73 17.67
C TYR A 37 4.55 -3.92 16.83
N VAL A 38 4.64 -3.78 15.51
CA VAL A 38 4.12 -4.78 14.56
C VAL A 38 5.23 -5.75 14.14
N ALA A 39 5.15 -6.96 14.69
CA ALA A 39 5.99 -8.10 14.36
C ALA A 39 5.32 -8.99 13.28
N PHE A 40 4.01 -9.21 13.39
CA PHE A 40 3.21 -10.17 12.63
C PHE A 40 1.93 -9.55 12.05
N ALA A 41 1.34 -10.25 11.07
CA ALA A 41 0.19 -9.77 10.30
C ALA A 41 -1.12 -9.71 11.10
N ASP A 42 -1.31 -10.60 12.06
CA ASP A 42 -2.46 -10.66 12.97
C ASP A 42 -2.62 -9.38 13.81
N GLN A 43 -1.51 -8.73 14.15
CA GLN A 43 -1.50 -7.50 14.96
C GLN A 43 -2.16 -6.29 14.28
N TYR A 44 -2.31 -6.32 12.94
CA TYR A 44 -2.97 -5.27 12.17
C TYR A 44 -4.47 -5.16 12.46
N GLY A 45 -5.12 -6.25 12.89
CA GLY A 45 -6.58 -6.29 13.01
C GLY A 45 -7.26 -5.99 11.67
N PHE A 46 -6.85 -6.71 10.63
CA PHE A 46 -7.35 -6.52 9.28
C PHE A 46 -8.87 -6.68 9.19
N ILE A 47 -9.49 -5.86 8.34
CA ILE A 47 -10.94 -5.85 8.10
C ILE A 47 -11.34 -7.14 7.37
N LYS A 48 -12.49 -7.71 7.71
CA LYS A 48 -13.01 -8.88 7.01
C LYS A 48 -13.69 -8.46 5.70
N PRO A 49 -13.67 -9.30 4.65
CA PRO A 49 -14.39 -9.02 3.41
C PRO A 49 -15.86 -8.61 3.61
N ILE A 50 -16.58 -9.29 4.51
CA ILE A 50 -17.99 -8.99 4.79
C ILE A 50 -18.22 -7.56 5.30
N ASP A 51 -17.29 -7.02 6.08
CA ASP A 51 -17.41 -5.67 6.65
C ASP A 51 -17.33 -4.59 5.56
N THR A 52 -16.62 -4.86 4.46
CA THR A 52 -16.57 -3.96 3.30
C THR A 52 -17.81 -3.99 2.42
N ILE A 53 -18.57 -5.10 2.46
CA ILE A 53 -19.84 -5.24 1.72
C ILE A 53 -20.97 -4.55 2.49
N LEU A 54 -20.96 -4.66 3.83
CA LEU A 54 -22.02 -4.13 4.69
C LEU A 54 -21.81 -2.67 5.12
N THR A 55 -20.68 -2.05 4.77
CA THR A 55 -20.37 -0.68 5.17
C THR A 55 -21.26 0.35 4.46
N LYS A 56 -21.55 1.45 5.16
CA LYS A 56 -22.25 2.63 4.61
C LYS A 56 -21.29 3.64 3.96
N GLU A 57 -19.98 3.43 4.06
CA GLU A 57 -18.94 4.34 3.53
C GLU A 57 -18.70 4.15 2.02
N TYR A 58 -19.57 3.47 1.30
CA TYR A 58 -19.39 3.25 -0.14
C TYR A 58 -19.48 4.59 -0.92
N PRO A 59 -18.59 4.84 -1.91
CA PRO A 59 -17.56 3.93 -2.42
C PRO A 59 -16.19 4.07 -1.74
N PHE A 60 -15.98 5.03 -0.85
CA PHE A 60 -14.68 5.33 -0.26
C PHE A 60 -14.66 5.18 1.26
N MET A 61 -13.91 4.22 1.74
CA MET A 61 -13.73 3.99 3.17
C MET A 61 -12.42 4.61 3.66
N LYS A 62 -12.50 5.42 4.72
CA LYS A 62 -11.29 5.94 5.38
C LYS A 62 -10.65 4.83 6.20
N VAL A 63 -9.34 4.64 6.04
CA VAL A 63 -8.56 3.62 6.75
C VAL A 63 -7.31 4.22 7.38
N PHE A 64 -6.75 3.52 8.36
CA PHE A 64 -5.43 3.84 8.89
C PHE A 64 -4.33 3.31 7.96
N PHE A 65 -4.47 2.05 7.52
CA PHE A 65 -3.48 1.36 6.72
C PHE A 65 -4.13 0.64 5.54
N VAL A 66 -3.38 0.59 4.43
CA VAL A 66 -3.64 -0.23 3.24
C VAL A 66 -2.30 -0.69 2.66
N GLY A 67 -2.21 -1.94 2.19
CA GLY A 67 -1.00 -2.51 1.58
C GLY A 67 -0.65 -1.96 0.18
N LEU A 68 -1.09 -0.74 -0.13
CA LEU A 68 -0.83 0.04 -1.33
C LEU A 68 -1.08 -0.60 -2.73
N PRO A 69 -2.12 -1.45 -2.95
CA PRO A 69 -2.41 -1.93 -4.30
C PRO A 69 -3.07 -0.82 -5.12
N PHE A 70 -2.55 -0.58 -6.33
CA PHE A 70 -3.05 0.44 -7.25
C PHE A 70 -3.20 1.82 -6.61
N THR A 71 -2.27 2.24 -5.76
CA THR A 71 -2.39 3.49 -5.02
C THR A 71 -2.04 4.71 -5.87
N LEU A 72 -2.87 5.74 -5.77
CA LEU A 72 -2.59 7.09 -6.22
C LEU A 72 -2.30 7.96 -4.99
N ILE A 73 -1.14 8.60 -5.01
CA ILE A 73 -0.66 9.50 -3.94
C ILE A 73 -0.51 10.89 -4.56
N ARG A 74 -1.14 11.90 -3.93
CA ARG A 74 -1.02 13.29 -4.38
C ARG A 74 0.43 13.77 -4.25
N ARG A 75 0.85 14.65 -5.16
CA ARG A 75 2.26 15.06 -5.28
C ARG A 75 2.82 15.68 -4.00
N ASP A 76 2.05 16.55 -3.34
CA ASP A 76 2.44 17.19 -2.09
C ASP A 76 2.63 16.18 -0.94
N VAL A 77 1.86 15.09 -0.93
CA VAL A 77 2.04 13.98 0.03
C VAL A 77 3.34 13.25 -0.25
N VAL A 78 3.66 12.97 -1.53
CA VAL A 78 4.94 12.34 -1.91
C VAL A 78 6.14 13.19 -1.50
N GLU A 79 6.03 14.51 -1.60
CA GLU A 79 7.10 15.44 -1.22
C GLU A 79 7.23 15.60 0.30
N LYS A 80 6.13 15.45 1.04
CA LYS A 80 6.09 15.61 2.51
C LYS A 80 6.42 14.33 3.27
N ILE A 81 5.97 13.17 2.79
CA ILE A 81 6.06 11.90 3.51
C ILE A 81 7.30 11.12 3.06
N PRO A 82 8.22 10.76 3.98
CA PRO A 82 9.42 10.04 3.61
C PRO A 82 9.10 8.60 3.18
N PHE A 83 9.70 8.16 2.08
CA PHE A 83 9.64 6.75 1.70
C PHE A 83 10.74 5.96 2.42
N ARG A 84 10.39 5.37 3.55
CA ARG A 84 11.33 4.66 4.44
C ARG A 84 10.72 3.34 4.95
N PRO A 85 11.55 2.35 5.32
CA PRO A 85 11.03 1.13 5.90
C PRO A 85 10.58 1.34 7.35
N TYR A 86 9.66 0.49 7.82
CA TYR A 86 9.29 0.43 9.24
C TYR A 86 10.38 -0.26 10.06
N LYS A 87 11.00 -1.31 9.52
CA LYS A 87 12.14 -2.01 10.14
C LYS A 87 13.08 -2.61 9.11
N TYR A 88 14.30 -2.90 9.55
CA TYR A 88 15.31 -3.61 8.76
C TYR A 88 15.42 -5.05 9.23
N ILE A 89 15.60 -5.97 8.28
CA ILE A 89 15.89 -7.37 8.54
C ILE A 89 17.07 -7.82 7.67
N THR A 90 17.72 -8.91 8.06
CA THR A 90 18.77 -9.54 7.27
C THR A 90 18.31 -10.94 6.90
N ASP A 91 18.14 -11.21 5.61
CA ASP A 91 17.68 -12.50 5.10
C ASP A 91 18.24 -12.80 3.70
N MET A 92 17.86 -13.96 3.16
CA MET A 92 18.23 -14.44 1.81
C MET A 92 17.11 -14.25 0.78
N ALA A 93 16.07 -13.44 1.09
CA ALA A 93 14.85 -13.38 0.28
C ALA A 93 15.07 -12.83 -1.14
N LEU A 94 16.21 -12.18 -1.39
CA LEU A 94 16.61 -11.65 -2.70
C LEU A 94 17.63 -12.55 -3.42
N GLY A 95 17.83 -13.78 -2.94
CA GLY A 95 18.88 -14.69 -3.40
C GLY A 95 20.27 -14.38 -2.85
N ILE A 96 20.46 -13.26 -2.15
CA ILE A 96 21.73 -12.85 -1.52
C ILE A 96 21.51 -12.52 -0.05
N TYR A 97 22.54 -12.71 0.78
CA TYR A 97 22.49 -12.33 2.19
C TYR A 97 22.61 -10.81 2.28
N ALA A 98 21.50 -10.14 2.57
CA ALA A 98 21.45 -8.69 2.54
C ALA A 98 20.56 -8.15 3.65
N ARG A 99 20.98 -7.01 4.21
CA ARG A 99 20.13 -6.19 5.07
C ARG A 99 19.17 -5.40 4.18
N ARG A 100 17.86 -5.53 4.41
CA ARG A 100 16.81 -4.85 3.64
C ARG A 100 15.72 -4.27 4.53
N GLY A 101 15.12 -3.17 4.06
CA GLY A 101 13.93 -2.60 4.69
C GLY A 101 12.67 -3.41 4.38
N ILE A 102 11.72 -3.43 5.31
CA ILE A 102 10.40 -4.05 5.12
C ILE A 102 9.28 -3.16 5.66
N MET A 103 8.05 -3.47 5.24
CA MET A 103 6.81 -2.84 5.69
C MET A 103 6.81 -1.33 5.43
N PHE A 104 7.15 -0.93 4.20
CA PHE A 104 7.15 0.47 3.76
C PHE A 104 5.75 1.08 3.77
N ASP A 105 4.74 0.27 3.46
CA ASP A 105 3.32 0.60 3.55
C ASP A 105 2.89 0.99 4.98
N LEU A 106 3.37 0.27 6.00
CA LEU A 106 3.08 0.59 7.40
C LEU A 106 3.78 1.88 7.84
N ALA A 107 5.04 2.05 7.47
CA ALA A 107 5.77 3.29 7.75
C ALA A 107 5.07 4.49 7.10
N PHE A 108 4.67 4.35 5.84
CA PHE A 108 3.91 5.37 5.11
C PHE A 108 2.59 5.70 5.79
N ALA A 109 1.81 4.69 6.22
CA ALA A 109 0.56 4.89 6.95
C ALA A 109 0.76 5.64 8.27
N ILE A 110 1.80 5.28 9.05
CA ILE A 110 2.15 5.96 10.30
C ILE A 110 2.54 7.42 10.03
N ASP A 111 3.37 7.68 9.02
CA ASP A 111 3.83 9.03 8.69
C ASP A 111 2.67 9.91 8.17
N CYS A 112 1.77 9.35 7.36
CA CYS A 112 0.52 10.01 6.96
C CYS A 112 -0.33 10.36 8.19
N ALA A 113 -0.54 9.41 9.11
CA ALA A 113 -1.34 9.64 10.32
C ALA A 113 -0.71 10.70 11.24
N ASN A 114 0.61 10.71 11.39
CA ASN A 114 1.34 11.73 12.14
C ASN A 114 1.24 13.12 11.50
N ALA A 115 1.16 13.19 10.17
CA ALA A 115 1.02 14.42 9.41
C ALA A 115 -0.46 14.87 9.22
N GLY A 116 -1.42 14.14 9.77
CA GLY A 116 -2.86 14.42 9.60
C GLY A 116 -3.39 14.15 8.19
N ILE A 117 -2.69 13.33 7.40
CA ILE A 117 -3.06 13.01 6.01
C ILE A 117 -3.93 11.74 6.00
N PRO A 118 -5.21 11.83 5.59
CA PRO A 118 -6.09 10.68 5.54
C PRO A 118 -5.77 9.76 4.36
N ILE A 119 -5.97 8.45 4.57
CA ILE A 119 -5.89 7.44 3.52
C ILE A 119 -7.29 6.88 3.27
N TYR A 120 -7.66 6.81 1.99
CA TYR A 120 -8.94 6.26 1.54
C TYR A 120 -8.72 5.02 0.68
N VAL A 121 -9.64 4.08 0.80
CA VAL A 121 -9.73 2.89 -0.04
C VAL A 121 -10.98 2.98 -0.91
N ASP A 122 -10.83 2.77 -2.21
CA ASP A 122 -11.94 2.62 -3.14
C ASP A 122 -12.47 1.17 -3.08
N LEU A 123 -13.66 1.01 -2.52
CA LEU A 123 -14.32 -0.29 -2.32
C LEU A 123 -14.76 -0.95 -3.64
N ARG A 124 -14.68 -0.23 -4.76
CA ARG A 124 -14.91 -0.80 -6.10
C ARG A 124 -13.64 -1.42 -6.69
N LEU A 125 -12.46 -1.09 -6.13
CA LEU A 125 -11.17 -1.49 -6.66
C LEU A 125 -10.55 -2.61 -5.82
N PHE A 126 -11.14 -3.81 -5.95
CA PHE A 126 -10.63 -5.02 -5.34
C PHE A 126 -9.69 -5.78 -6.28
N CYS A 127 -8.61 -6.34 -5.75
CA CYS A 127 -7.73 -7.23 -6.49
C CYS A 127 -7.24 -8.42 -5.68
N ILE A 128 -6.82 -9.47 -6.37
CA ILE A 128 -6.18 -10.63 -5.75
C ILE A 128 -4.67 -10.42 -5.77
N HIS A 129 -4.04 -10.48 -4.60
CA HIS A 129 -2.61 -10.44 -4.46
C HIS A 129 -2.01 -11.78 -4.87
N TYR A 130 -1.09 -11.77 -5.83
CA TYR A 130 -0.44 -12.98 -6.31
C TYR A 130 0.62 -13.48 -5.32
N GLY A 131 0.18 -14.08 -4.20
CA GLY A 131 1.00 -14.93 -3.35
C GLY A 131 2.32 -14.34 -2.81
N ASN A 132 3.20 -15.20 -2.28
CA ASN A 132 4.54 -14.80 -1.84
C ASN A 132 5.49 -14.94 -3.02
N THR A 133 5.76 -13.85 -3.73
CA THR A 133 6.67 -13.87 -4.89
C THR A 133 8.15 -13.69 -4.53
N ARG A 134 8.51 -13.60 -3.24
CA ARG A 134 9.91 -13.37 -2.84
C ARG A 134 10.87 -14.44 -3.37
N SER A 135 10.45 -15.70 -3.42
CA SER A 135 11.26 -16.80 -3.98
C SER A 135 11.53 -16.65 -5.48
N LEU A 136 10.76 -15.83 -6.19
CA LEU A 136 10.93 -15.56 -7.61
C LEU A 136 11.96 -14.45 -7.87
N ILE A 137 12.40 -13.74 -6.82
CA ILE A 137 13.40 -12.68 -6.92
C ILE A 137 14.78 -13.28 -6.70
N ASN A 138 15.66 -13.17 -7.69
CA ASN A 138 17.05 -13.60 -7.56
C ASN A 138 18.00 -12.54 -8.12
N LEU A 139 18.64 -11.79 -7.21
CA LEU A 139 19.62 -10.77 -7.56
C LEU A 139 21.03 -11.34 -7.76
N LYS A 140 21.23 -12.67 -7.66
CA LYS A 140 22.54 -13.27 -7.96
C LYS A 140 22.86 -13.01 -9.43
N LYS A 141 24.00 -12.34 -9.66
CA LYS A 141 24.55 -12.01 -11.00
C LYS A 141 23.79 -10.93 -11.78
N LEU A 142 22.83 -10.23 -11.16
CA LEU A 142 22.24 -9.03 -11.76
C LEU A 142 23.07 -7.80 -11.42
N ASP A 143 23.22 -6.90 -12.39
CA ASP A 143 23.68 -5.54 -12.10
C ASP A 143 22.58 -4.81 -11.31
N LYS A 144 22.99 -4.12 -10.24
CA LYS A 144 22.08 -3.54 -9.25
C LYS A 144 21.88 -2.07 -9.55
N SER A 145 21.26 -1.78 -10.69
CA SER A 145 20.88 -0.41 -11.09
C SER A 145 19.38 -0.16 -10.89
N ILE A 146 19.01 1.12 -10.80
CA ILE A 146 17.62 1.58 -10.86
C ILE A 146 17.55 2.60 -11.98
N ASP A 147 16.76 2.29 -13.01
CA ASP A 147 16.52 3.21 -14.12
C ASP A 147 15.23 4.01 -13.88
N TYR A 148 15.36 5.33 -13.88
CA TYR A 148 14.20 6.24 -13.82
C TYR A 148 13.67 6.49 -15.22
N ILE A 149 12.64 5.74 -15.62
CA ILE A 149 11.98 5.93 -16.91
C ILE A 149 10.91 7.01 -16.77
N ARG A 150 11.11 8.15 -17.43
CA ARG A 150 10.10 9.20 -17.50
C ARG A 150 8.87 8.70 -18.28
N ALA A 151 7.67 8.91 -17.72
CA ALA A 151 6.43 8.62 -18.42
C ALA A 151 6.35 9.41 -19.75
N LYS A 152 6.04 8.71 -20.86
CA LYS A 152 6.01 9.28 -22.22
C LYS A 152 4.81 10.20 -22.49
N ARG A 153 3.76 10.13 -21.66
CA ARG A 153 2.53 10.93 -21.79
C ARG A 153 2.15 11.53 -20.44
N SER A 154 1.66 12.75 -20.48
CA SER A 154 1.05 13.44 -19.35
C SER A 154 -0.34 12.87 -19.06
N LEU A 155 -0.79 12.95 -17.81
CA LEU A 155 -2.14 12.52 -17.40
C LEU A 155 -3.25 13.23 -18.19
N LYS A 156 -3.02 14.49 -18.62
CA LYS A 156 -3.95 15.24 -19.48
C LYS A 156 -4.17 14.59 -20.84
N GLU A 157 -3.16 13.97 -21.42
CA GLU A 157 -3.25 13.29 -22.73
C GLU A 157 -3.90 11.90 -22.63
N VAL A 158 -3.93 11.30 -21.44
CA VAL A 158 -4.53 9.97 -21.21
C VAL A 158 -6.02 10.08 -20.88
N LEU A 159 -6.45 11.22 -20.31
CA LEU A 159 -7.81 11.46 -19.86
C LEU A 159 -8.58 12.43 -20.77
N GLY A 160 -7.97 12.84 -21.90
CA GLY A 160 -8.60 13.64 -22.95
C GLY A 160 -9.63 12.83 -23.73
#